data_AF-A0A8I0WUY0-F1
#
_entry.id   AF-A0A8I0WUY0-F1
#
_cell.length_a   1.000
_cell.length_b   1.000
_cell.length_c   1.000
_cell.angle_alpha   90.00
_cell.angle_beta   90.00
_cell.angle_gamma   90.00
#
_symmetry.space_group_name_H-M   'P 1'
#
loop_
_entity.id
_entity.type
_entity.pdbx_description
1 polymer ?
#
loop_
_entity_poly.entity_id
_entity_poly.type
_entity_poly.pdbx_seq_one_letter_code
_entity_poly.pdbx_strand_id
1 'polypeptide(L)'
;MKLKNTTLFCLSLIYSINAFSVSETTTDKNIILLENSHLANNHPNNTNSNSTYLNSHPMKNDITRPIFDEFVSDIYIYHDVEASSKKHIEVIKITDEIIKMMNEEIKKNVSQENTNINIEKVLITDNQRGNNSLKLDSMSPDFKTAILNYLSNFSEQKENIYSGLKETISFNKNKIDDIIKKPIEIQRHYQPSSKLSELNANIERGMKVPPHSKEIIFKLEESVVEKFANVEKKRTEDNRERQKIDNELNEKIHHTIAKLDQHANEINDNKNRIETKNNTIQSNIENNKTQIDNNKSNISINKNNIATNKNDIITNKTDININKDNITSNRNKINTNSSDIKANKENIKTNKEGIDNIKEKYIDNLNINGSNLSLKNHFSTLYIEQSVARNEFKDLKTNFEHFKSDTQNRFYKVEKRANQGIASVAAMSNLPFTDSATFSTAIGIGNYRNATALAWGMQYRINENIKVRASTAWNESNWVSAGGVGISW
;
A
#
# COMPACT_ATOMS: atom_id res chain seq x y z
N MET A 1 21.56 -23.44 13.21
CA MET A 1 21.55 -24.72 12.47
C MET A 1 20.93 -24.48 11.10
N LYS A 2 21.67 -24.70 9.99
CA LYS A 2 21.29 -24.39 8.57
C LYS A 2 21.05 -22.87 8.32
N LEU A 3 21.80 -22.12 7.50
CA LEU A 3 22.87 -22.37 6.52
C LEU A 3 22.42 -22.97 5.17
N LYS A 4 22.20 -22.08 4.18
CA LYS A 4 22.48 -22.15 2.71
C LYS A 4 21.81 -20.94 2.00
N ASN A 5 22.49 -20.13 1.17
CA ASN A 5 22.98 -20.33 -0.22
C ASN A 5 21.86 -20.25 -1.29
N THR A 6 22.02 -19.68 -2.50
CA THR A 6 23.00 -18.72 -3.12
C THR A 6 22.37 -18.22 -4.45
N THR A 7 22.96 -17.19 -5.07
CA THR A 7 22.89 -16.86 -6.52
C THR A 7 21.60 -16.28 -7.10
N LEU A 8 21.77 -15.09 -7.69
CA LEU A 8 20.87 -14.48 -8.68
C LEU A 8 20.81 -15.35 -9.95
N PHE A 9 19.64 -15.43 -10.60
CA PHE A 9 19.44 -16.27 -11.80
C PHE A 9 19.48 -15.45 -13.11
N CYS A 10 19.78 -16.11 -14.23
CA CYS A 10 20.08 -15.47 -15.51
C CYS A 10 18.88 -15.09 -16.39
N LEU A 11 19.17 -14.26 -17.39
CA LEU A 11 18.35 -13.96 -18.57
C LEU A 11 17.68 -15.19 -19.21
N SER A 12 16.40 -15.08 -19.55
CA SER A 12 15.68 -15.74 -20.68
C SER A 12 14.16 -15.53 -20.53
N LEU A 13 13.29 -15.61 -21.55
CA LEU A 13 13.34 -15.36 -23.02
C LEU A 13 11.85 -15.45 -23.50
N ILE A 14 11.55 -15.21 -24.79
CA ILE A 14 10.30 -15.65 -25.49
C ILE A 14 9.02 -14.89 -25.05
N TYR A 15 8.21 -14.25 -25.92
CA TYR A 15 8.24 -13.99 -27.37
C TYR A 15 7.27 -12.77 -27.66
N SER A 16 6.51 -12.55 -28.75
CA SER A 16 6.16 -13.27 -30.00
C SER A 16 5.43 -12.32 -30.98
N ILE A 17 5.68 -12.46 -32.30
CA ILE A 17 4.67 -12.45 -33.41
C ILE A 17 3.95 -11.10 -33.73
N ASN A 18 3.80 -10.63 -34.99
CA ASN A 18 3.92 -11.30 -36.29
C ASN A 18 4.37 -10.39 -37.46
N ALA A 19 4.84 -11.03 -38.54
CA ALA A 19 4.66 -10.73 -39.98
C ALA A 19 5.02 -9.34 -40.59
N PHE A 20 5.46 -9.21 -41.85
CA PHE A 20 5.88 -10.16 -42.90
C PHE A 20 6.91 -9.45 -43.83
N SER A 21 8.07 -10.06 -44.13
CA SER A 21 8.46 -10.60 -45.47
C SER A 21 8.94 -9.55 -46.52
N VAL A 22 10.21 -9.54 -46.98
CA VAL A 22 10.83 -10.35 -48.08
C VAL A 22 10.68 -9.70 -49.49
N SER A 23 11.69 -9.61 -50.37
CA SER A 23 13.16 -9.77 -50.21
C SER A 23 13.98 -9.23 -51.43
N GLU A 24 15.32 -9.20 -51.26
CA GLU A 24 16.39 -9.60 -52.23
C GLU A 24 16.54 -8.90 -53.61
N THR A 25 17.61 -8.12 -53.87
CA THR A 25 19.00 -8.45 -54.35
C THR A 25 19.10 -8.71 -55.88
N THR A 26 20.24 -8.57 -56.62
CA THR A 26 21.64 -8.97 -56.31
C THR A 26 22.69 -8.38 -57.29
N THR A 27 23.88 -7.94 -56.81
CA THR A 27 25.23 -7.92 -57.49
C THR A 27 25.42 -7.15 -58.84
N ASP A 28 26.60 -6.76 -59.38
CA ASP A 28 28.06 -6.95 -59.13
C ASP A 28 28.86 -5.84 -59.93
N LYS A 29 30.19 -5.58 -59.92
CA LYS A 29 31.41 -5.92 -59.13
C LYS A 29 32.59 -4.94 -59.47
N ASN A 30 33.81 -5.22 -58.97
CA ASN A 30 35.16 -4.70 -59.33
C ASN A 30 35.55 -3.28 -58.81
N ILE A 31 36.63 -3.00 -58.04
CA ILE A 31 38.08 -3.44 -57.97
C ILE A 31 38.94 -2.70 -59.03
N ILE A 32 40.10 -2.07 -58.77
CA ILE A 32 41.16 -2.07 -57.70
C ILE A 32 41.53 -0.58 -57.36
N LEU A 33 41.98 -0.05 -56.19
CA LEU A 33 42.93 -0.35 -55.08
C LEU A 33 44.38 0.18 -55.30
N LEU A 34 44.76 1.31 -54.64
CA LEU A 34 46.01 1.51 -53.86
C LEU A 34 46.05 2.88 -53.09
N GLU A 35 46.38 2.81 -51.79
CA GLU A 35 47.38 3.55 -50.98
C GLU A 35 47.98 4.91 -51.44
N ASN A 36 48.41 5.86 -50.57
CA ASN A 36 48.42 5.95 -49.09
C ASN A 36 48.66 7.41 -48.60
N SER A 37 48.34 7.70 -47.32
CA SER A 37 49.11 8.52 -46.33
C SER A 37 48.36 9.55 -45.43
N HIS A 38 48.69 9.49 -44.13
CA HIS A 38 48.67 10.51 -43.06
C HIS A 38 47.47 11.45 -42.76
N LEU A 39 46.72 11.08 -41.71
CA LEU A 39 46.51 11.85 -40.45
C LEU A 39 46.23 13.37 -40.49
N ALA A 40 44.99 13.79 -40.16
CA ALA A 40 44.66 14.43 -38.86
C ALA A 40 43.17 14.83 -38.68
N ASN A 41 42.55 14.33 -37.61
CA ASN A 41 41.44 14.84 -36.78
C ASN A 41 40.35 15.84 -37.29
N ASN A 42 39.11 15.37 -37.14
CA ASN A 42 37.92 16.03 -36.53
C ASN A 42 36.79 16.66 -37.38
N HIS A 43 35.57 16.26 -36.98
CA HIS A 43 34.22 16.76 -37.24
C HIS A 43 33.57 16.62 -38.65
N PRO A 44 32.69 15.61 -38.84
CA PRO A 44 31.64 15.61 -39.87
C PRO A 44 30.42 16.45 -39.41
N ASN A 45 29.49 16.87 -40.28
CA ASN A 45 29.44 16.84 -41.76
C ASN A 45 28.50 17.96 -42.25
N ASN A 46 28.93 18.79 -43.21
CA ASN A 46 28.02 19.52 -44.09
C ASN A 46 28.71 19.94 -45.40
N THR A 47 28.56 19.10 -46.43
CA THR A 47 28.96 19.31 -47.82
C THR A 47 28.01 18.48 -48.71
N ASN A 48 27.83 18.72 -50.01
CA ASN A 48 28.73 19.46 -50.90
C ASN A 48 28.00 20.23 -52.00
N SER A 49 28.34 21.52 -52.15
CA SER A 49 28.23 22.23 -53.42
C SER A 49 29.53 21.99 -54.21
N ASN A 50 29.46 21.43 -55.41
CA ASN A 50 30.66 21.13 -56.20
C ASN A 50 30.62 21.79 -57.58
N SER A 51 31.44 22.83 -57.75
CA SER A 51 31.91 23.31 -59.04
C SER A 51 33.43 23.24 -59.04
N THR A 52 34.07 22.64 -60.05
CA THR A 52 35.52 22.82 -60.25
C THR A 52 35.99 22.57 -61.68
N TYR A 53 36.64 23.60 -62.21
CA TYR A 53 37.71 23.64 -63.22
C TYR A 53 37.61 23.05 -64.63
N LEU A 54 38.22 23.84 -65.51
CA LEU A 54 38.62 23.55 -66.88
C LEU A 54 39.46 22.27 -66.98
N ASN A 55 39.35 21.60 -68.11
CA ASN A 55 40.40 20.74 -68.65
C ASN A 55 40.64 21.15 -70.10
N SER A 56 41.89 21.18 -70.57
CA SER A 56 42.27 21.91 -71.78
C SER A 56 43.03 21.08 -72.80
N HIS A 57 42.51 21.06 -74.04
CA HIS A 57 43.19 20.58 -75.27
C HIS A 57 43.45 19.05 -75.31
N PRO A 58 43.68 18.43 -76.50
CA PRO A 58 44.06 19.02 -77.80
C PRO A 58 42.96 19.07 -78.86
N MET A 59 43.15 19.98 -79.84
CA MET A 59 42.60 19.78 -81.18
C MET A 59 43.21 18.51 -81.79
N LYS A 60 42.39 17.74 -82.51
CA LYS A 60 42.88 16.92 -83.62
C LYS A 60 42.09 17.29 -84.86
N ASN A 61 42.79 17.50 -85.97
CA ASN A 61 42.19 17.89 -87.23
C ASN A 61 41.33 16.75 -87.79
N ASP A 62 40.22 17.11 -88.42
CA ASP A 62 39.87 16.56 -89.72
C ASP A 62 39.29 17.65 -90.62
N ILE A 63 40.17 18.32 -91.36
CA ILE A 63 39.79 19.20 -92.47
C ILE A 63 39.84 18.37 -93.76
N THR A 64 38.74 17.71 -94.13
CA THR A 64 38.59 17.12 -95.46
C THR A 64 37.18 17.28 -96.05
N ARG A 65 37.02 18.36 -96.84
CA ARG A 65 35.92 18.55 -97.83
C ARG A 65 34.52 18.76 -97.20
N PRO A 66 33.45 19.00 -98.00
CA PRO A 66 33.15 20.38 -98.36
C PRO A 66 31.71 20.81 -98.05
N ILE A 67 31.47 22.13 -98.05
CA ILE A 67 30.13 22.68 -98.25
C ILE A 67 29.76 22.48 -99.72
N PHE A 68 29.18 21.33 -100.05
CA PHE A 68 28.30 21.03 -101.19
C PHE A 68 28.11 19.51 -101.25
N ASP A 69 27.03 18.99 -100.66
CA ASP A 69 26.38 17.71 -101.02
C ASP A 69 25.03 17.56 -100.25
N GLU A 70 24.24 18.64 -100.20
CA GLU A 70 22.80 18.52 -99.94
C GLU A 70 22.16 17.91 -101.21
N PHE A 71 22.26 16.59 -101.33
CA PHE A 71 21.73 15.82 -102.44
C PHE A 71 20.19 15.83 -102.42
N VAL A 72 19.61 16.89 -102.97
CA VAL A 72 18.15 17.02 -103.16
C VAL A 72 17.69 15.94 -104.14
N SER A 73 17.15 14.87 -103.57
CA SER A 73 16.33 13.89 -104.27
C SER A 73 14.86 14.25 -104.12
N ASP A 74 14.10 14.01 -105.16
CA ASP A 74 12.65 14.05 -105.07
C ASP A 74 12.10 12.62 -105.12
N ILE A 75 11.17 12.29 -104.22
CA ILE A 75 10.47 11.02 -104.25
C ILE A 75 9.15 11.25 -104.98
N TYR A 76 8.92 10.48 -106.04
CA TYR A 76 7.75 10.60 -106.89
C TYR A 76 6.91 9.32 -106.85
N ILE A 77 5.60 9.47 -106.78
CA ILE A 77 4.64 8.40 -106.98
C ILE A 77 4.25 8.39 -108.47
N TYR A 78 4.34 7.22 -109.10
CA TYR A 78 3.97 6.97 -110.49
C TYR A 78 2.82 5.97 -110.60
N HIS A 79 1.94 6.18 -111.59
CA HIS A 79 0.92 5.22 -111.99
C HIS A 79 1.11 4.80 -113.45
N ASP A 80 0.37 3.76 -113.89
CA ASP A 80 0.41 3.19 -115.24
C ASP A 80 1.73 2.49 -115.62
N VAL A 81 2.46 1.97 -114.63
CA VAL A 81 3.78 1.36 -114.86
C VAL A 81 3.66 -0.08 -115.38
N GLU A 82 3.36 -0.22 -116.67
CA GLU A 82 3.57 -1.48 -117.39
C GLU A 82 5.07 -1.77 -117.55
N ALA A 83 5.48 -3.01 -117.28
CA ALA A 83 6.89 -3.43 -117.27
C ALA A 83 7.60 -3.44 -118.64
N SER A 84 7.01 -2.82 -119.67
CA SER A 84 7.54 -2.80 -121.05
C SER A 84 7.32 -1.47 -121.79
N SER A 85 6.69 -0.46 -121.19
CA SER A 85 6.58 0.88 -121.79
C SER A 85 7.04 1.96 -120.81
N LYS A 86 7.95 2.84 -121.23
CA LYS A 86 8.61 3.84 -120.35
C LYS A 86 7.73 5.07 -120.06
N LYS A 87 6.44 4.90 -119.79
CA LYS A 87 5.48 6.00 -119.62
C LYS A 87 5.04 6.19 -118.17
N HIS A 88 6.02 6.41 -117.29
CA HIS A 88 5.79 6.77 -115.90
C HIS A 88 5.04 8.10 -115.82
N ILE A 89 3.76 8.08 -115.45
CA ILE A 89 2.96 9.29 -115.25
C ILE A 89 3.19 9.75 -113.81
N GLU A 90 3.87 10.89 -113.65
CA GLU A 90 4.10 11.51 -112.34
C GLU A 90 2.78 11.95 -111.72
N VAL A 91 2.52 11.52 -110.48
CA VAL A 91 1.25 11.76 -109.79
C VAL A 91 1.43 12.75 -108.63
N ILE A 92 2.42 12.48 -107.77
CA ILE A 92 2.68 13.23 -106.53
C ILE A 92 4.17 13.25 -106.25
N LYS A 93 4.72 14.43 -105.93
CA LYS A 93 6.03 14.62 -105.30
C LYS A 93 5.86 14.62 -103.77
N ILE A 94 6.66 13.83 -103.06
CA ILE A 94 6.65 13.70 -101.60
C ILE A 94 8.07 13.83 -101.02
N THR A 95 8.17 14.20 -99.75
CA THR A 95 9.44 14.44 -99.05
C THR A 95 9.87 13.23 -98.21
N ASP A 96 11.16 13.18 -97.87
CA ASP A 96 11.73 12.16 -96.98
C ASP A 96 11.02 12.11 -95.61
N GLU A 97 10.56 13.26 -95.10
CA GLU A 97 9.82 13.37 -93.84
C GLU A 97 8.41 12.74 -93.93
N ILE A 98 7.69 12.93 -95.04
CA ILE A 98 6.39 12.29 -95.30
C ILE A 98 6.55 10.76 -95.38
N ILE A 99 7.62 10.26 -96.02
CA ILE A 99 7.93 8.83 -96.05
C ILE A 99 8.23 8.29 -94.65
N LYS A 100 8.94 9.03 -93.80
CA LYS A 100 9.21 8.62 -92.40
C LYS A 100 7.93 8.53 -91.58
N MET A 101 7.06 9.54 -91.66
CA MET A 101 5.74 9.51 -91.01
C MET A 101 4.86 8.36 -91.52
N MET A 102 4.85 8.10 -92.83
CA MET A 102 4.15 6.97 -93.45
C MET A 102 4.70 5.61 -92.99
N ASN A 103 6.03 5.47 -92.90
CA ASN A 103 6.70 4.26 -92.44
C ASN A 103 6.33 3.92 -90.98
N GLU A 104 6.28 4.94 -90.11
CA GLU A 104 5.86 4.77 -88.71
C GLU A 104 4.35 4.49 -88.57
N GLU A 105 3.49 5.13 -89.37
CA GLU A 105 2.05 4.90 -89.26
C GLU A 105 1.63 3.53 -89.81
N ILE A 106 2.29 3.01 -90.84
CA ILE A 106 2.03 1.65 -91.34
C ILE A 106 2.49 0.58 -90.35
N LYS A 107 3.62 0.77 -89.65
CA LYS A 107 4.11 -0.14 -88.60
C LYS A 107 3.12 -0.34 -87.44
N LYS A 108 2.28 0.65 -87.14
CA LYS A 108 1.26 0.57 -86.08
C LYS A 108 0.03 -0.24 -86.50
N ASN A 109 -0.32 -0.17 -87.79
CA ASN A 109 -1.65 -0.53 -88.29
C ASN A 109 -1.68 -1.83 -89.13
N VAL A 110 -0.54 -2.53 -89.29
CA VAL A 110 -0.43 -3.82 -89.99
C VAL A 110 0.25 -4.87 -89.10
N SER A 111 -0.33 -6.07 -89.01
CA SER A 111 0.12 -7.12 -88.10
C SER A 111 1.49 -7.73 -88.44
N GLN A 112 2.23 -8.16 -87.41
CA GLN A 112 3.69 -8.39 -87.44
C GLN A 112 4.21 -9.53 -88.35
N GLU A 113 3.36 -10.40 -88.89
CA GLU A 113 3.84 -11.50 -89.76
C GLU A 113 4.16 -11.07 -91.22
N ASN A 114 3.80 -9.84 -91.62
CA ASN A 114 4.17 -9.28 -92.94
C ASN A 114 5.23 -8.15 -92.85
N THR A 115 5.70 -7.76 -91.66
CA THR A 115 6.46 -6.51 -91.45
C THR A 115 7.96 -6.60 -91.69
N ASN A 116 8.39 -7.29 -92.76
CA ASN A 116 9.82 -7.41 -93.13
C ASN A 116 10.27 -6.40 -94.22
N ILE A 117 9.36 -5.50 -94.65
CA ILE A 117 9.64 -4.41 -95.59
C ILE A 117 9.59 -3.08 -94.83
N ASN A 118 10.75 -2.45 -94.64
CA ASN A 118 10.88 -1.10 -94.09
C ASN A 118 10.96 -0.10 -95.25
N ILE A 119 9.92 0.72 -95.45
CA ILE A 119 9.76 1.62 -96.60
C ILE A 119 10.87 2.68 -96.64
N GLU A 120 11.14 3.29 -95.50
CA GLU A 120 12.24 4.24 -95.30
C GLU A 120 13.60 3.59 -95.60
N LYS A 121 13.82 2.33 -95.22
CA LYS A 121 15.07 1.63 -95.56
C LYS A 121 15.22 1.37 -97.06
N VAL A 122 14.14 1.13 -97.80
CA VAL A 122 14.19 0.92 -99.26
C VAL A 122 14.37 2.25 -100.01
N LEU A 123 13.65 3.30 -99.63
CA LEU A 123 13.67 4.58 -100.35
C LEU A 123 14.75 5.55 -99.85
N ILE A 124 15.11 5.53 -98.56
CA ILE A 124 15.91 6.55 -97.87
C ILE A 124 17.05 5.90 -97.06
N THR A 125 17.73 4.89 -97.61
CA THR A 125 18.96 4.38 -97.00
C THR A 125 20.12 5.36 -97.20
N ASP A 126 20.92 5.58 -96.16
CA ASP A 126 22.09 6.46 -96.15
C ASP A 126 23.26 5.92 -97.02
N ASN A 127 23.10 5.99 -98.35
CA ASN A 127 24.16 6.17 -99.34
C ASN A 127 23.54 6.43 -100.73
N GLN A 128 23.46 7.69 -101.15
CA GLN A 128 22.78 8.08 -102.39
C GLN A 128 23.56 7.67 -103.65
N ARG A 129 23.18 6.58 -104.34
CA ARG A 129 23.70 6.26 -105.69
C ARG A 129 22.85 5.35 -106.59
N GLY A 130 21.54 5.23 -106.36
CA GLY A 130 20.65 4.45 -107.21
C GLY A 130 19.20 4.97 -107.22
N ASN A 131 18.47 4.73 -108.32
CA ASN A 131 17.04 5.03 -108.44
C ASN A 131 16.20 3.92 -107.77
N ASN A 132 16.26 3.86 -106.44
CA ASN A 132 15.48 2.90 -105.66
C ASN A 132 13.98 3.13 -105.87
N SER A 133 13.24 2.03 -106.01
CA SER A 133 11.82 2.04 -106.31
C SER A 133 11.07 0.94 -105.56
N LEU A 134 9.78 1.18 -105.34
CA LEU A 134 8.90 0.37 -104.51
C LEU A 134 7.59 0.13 -105.25
N LYS A 135 7.41 -1.09 -105.79
CA LYS A 135 6.20 -1.50 -106.52
C LYS A 135 5.17 -2.06 -105.55
N LEU A 136 4.04 -1.37 -105.39
CA LEU A 136 3.02 -1.71 -104.41
C LEU A 136 2.25 -3.00 -104.79
N ASP A 137 2.18 -3.32 -106.08
CA ASP A 137 1.46 -4.50 -106.59
C ASP A 137 2.18 -5.83 -106.32
N SER A 138 3.47 -5.77 -105.98
CA SER A 138 4.28 -6.91 -105.52
C SER A 138 4.29 -7.08 -104.00
N MET A 139 3.34 -6.45 -103.29
CA MET A 139 3.21 -6.48 -101.82
C MET A 139 1.90 -7.16 -101.40
N SER A 140 1.75 -7.44 -100.10
CA SER A 140 0.48 -7.98 -99.59
C SER A 140 -0.66 -6.96 -99.77
N PRO A 141 -1.91 -7.42 -100.00
CA PRO A 141 -3.05 -6.53 -100.18
C PRO A 141 -3.25 -5.54 -99.02
N ASP A 142 -3.04 -6.00 -97.79
CA ASP A 142 -3.18 -5.19 -96.58
C ASP A 142 -2.14 -4.05 -96.54
N PHE A 143 -0.89 -4.35 -96.91
CA PHE A 143 0.21 -3.37 -96.93
C PHE A 143 0.04 -2.35 -98.07
N LYS A 144 -0.38 -2.79 -99.26
CA LYS A 144 -0.78 -1.89 -100.36
C LYS A 144 -1.94 -0.97 -99.92
N THR A 145 -2.94 -1.53 -99.24
CA THR A 145 -4.11 -0.78 -98.75
C THR A 145 -3.73 0.22 -97.66
N ALA A 146 -2.84 -0.14 -96.74
CA ALA A 146 -2.34 0.75 -95.70
C ALA A 146 -1.59 1.98 -96.27
N ILE A 147 -0.72 1.78 -97.27
CA ILE A 147 -0.02 2.88 -97.96
C ILE A 147 -1.04 3.81 -98.64
N LEU A 148 -2.01 3.25 -99.38
CA LEU A 148 -2.99 4.04 -100.12
C LEU A 148 -3.95 4.80 -99.21
N ASN A 149 -4.39 4.20 -98.11
CA ASN A 149 -5.20 4.88 -97.09
C ASN A 149 -4.42 6.02 -96.41
N TYR A 150 -3.14 5.83 -96.08
CA TYR A 150 -2.31 6.89 -95.53
C TYR A 150 -2.21 8.08 -96.51
N LEU A 151 -1.84 7.82 -97.77
CA LEU A 151 -1.67 8.85 -98.79
C LEU A 151 -2.99 9.57 -99.15
N SER A 152 -4.13 8.87 -99.12
CA SER A 152 -5.46 9.47 -99.29
C SER A 152 -5.82 10.37 -98.10
N ASN A 153 -5.66 9.89 -96.87
CA ASN A 153 -6.01 10.64 -95.66
C ASN A 153 -5.06 11.84 -95.41
N PHE A 154 -3.81 11.76 -95.85
CA PHE A 154 -2.85 12.88 -95.82
C PHE A 154 -3.34 14.09 -96.65
N SER A 155 -4.24 13.87 -97.62
CA SER A 155 -4.89 14.96 -98.37
C SER A 155 -5.94 15.74 -97.54
N GLU A 156 -6.51 15.11 -96.51
CA GLU A 156 -7.62 15.65 -95.71
C GLU A 156 -7.18 16.20 -94.35
N GLN A 157 -6.01 15.79 -93.82
CA GLN A 157 -5.44 16.31 -92.56
C GLN A 157 -4.80 17.71 -92.70
N LYS A 158 -5.55 18.68 -93.24
CA LYS A 158 -5.03 20.00 -93.63
C LYS A 158 -5.19 21.10 -92.56
N GLU A 159 -4.91 20.79 -91.29
CA GLU A 159 -5.09 21.81 -90.22
C GLU A 159 -4.04 21.84 -89.08
N ASN A 160 -3.09 20.90 -88.98
CA ASN A 160 -2.02 20.98 -87.95
C ASN A 160 -0.66 20.38 -88.40
N ILE A 161 0.03 21.07 -89.32
CA ILE A 161 1.47 20.87 -89.59
C ILE A 161 2.15 22.25 -89.61
N TYR A 162 3.41 22.32 -89.16
CA TYR A 162 4.17 23.55 -88.94
C TYR A 162 4.23 24.47 -90.18
N SER A 163 4.18 25.78 -89.93
CA SER A 163 3.93 26.83 -90.92
C SER A 163 5.11 27.16 -91.87
N GLY A 164 5.96 26.20 -92.20
CA GLY A 164 7.12 26.36 -93.08
C GLY A 164 6.97 25.79 -94.50
N LEU A 165 6.27 24.66 -94.65
CA LEU A 165 6.19 23.92 -95.93
C LEU A 165 5.00 24.37 -96.79
N LYS A 166 5.04 25.62 -97.27
CA LYS A 166 3.90 26.26 -97.96
C LYS A 166 4.04 26.39 -99.50
N GLU A 167 4.83 25.52 -100.13
CA GLU A 167 4.92 25.40 -101.59
C GLU A 167 4.32 24.08 -102.11
N THR A 168 3.23 24.22 -102.87
CA THR A 168 2.70 23.23 -103.85
C THR A 168 2.79 21.73 -103.52
N ILE A 169 1.81 21.22 -102.77
CA ILE A 169 1.32 19.84 -102.95
C ILE A 169 -0.14 19.91 -103.41
N SER A 170 -0.36 19.64 -104.70
CA SER A 170 -1.66 19.73 -105.37
C SER A 170 -2.47 18.42 -105.23
N PHE A 171 -2.86 18.07 -104.01
CA PHE A 171 -3.77 16.96 -103.78
C PHE A 171 -5.13 17.18 -104.44
N ASN A 172 -5.58 16.21 -105.23
CA ASN A 172 -6.94 16.12 -105.76
C ASN A 172 -7.46 14.71 -105.53
N LYS A 173 -8.33 14.54 -104.53
CA LYS A 173 -8.86 13.24 -104.07
C LYS A 173 -9.44 12.41 -105.23
N ASN A 174 -10.15 13.07 -106.14
CA ASN A 174 -10.80 12.45 -107.29
C ASN A 174 -9.83 11.79 -108.30
N LYS A 175 -8.51 12.04 -108.23
CA LYS A 175 -7.52 11.28 -109.01
C LYS A 175 -7.12 9.96 -108.35
N ILE A 176 -7.16 9.86 -107.02
CA ILE A 176 -6.65 8.67 -106.30
C ILE A 176 -7.61 7.49 -106.50
N ASP A 177 -8.92 7.71 -106.45
CA ASP A 177 -9.91 6.64 -106.60
C ASP A 177 -9.85 5.93 -107.98
N ASP A 178 -9.50 6.65 -109.05
CA ASP A 178 -9.25 6.08 -110.39
C ASP A 178 -7.91 5.31 -110.48
N ILE A 179 -6.92 5.65 -109.64
CA ILE A 179 -5.58 5.04 -109.65
C ILE A 179 -5.55 3.69 -108.91
N ILE A 180 -6.44 3.45 -107.94
CA ILE A 180 -6.48 2.24 -107.10
C ILE A 180 -6.55 0.92 -107.93
N LYS A 181 -7.03 0.98 -109.18
CA LYS A 181 -7.15 -0.17 -110.10
C LYS A 181 -5.94 -0.38 -111.03
N LYS A 182 -4.87 0.42 -110.92
CA LYS A 182 -3.67 0.35 -111.78
C LYS A 182 -2.40 -0.02 -110.99
N PRO A 183 -1.30 -0.39 -111.67
CA PRO A 183 0.00 -0.56 -111.03
C PRO A 183 0.58 0.77 -110.53
N ILE A 184 1.21 0.74 -109.35
CA ILE A 184 1.73 1.92 -108.64
C ILE A 184 3.17 1.66 -108.19
N GLU A 185 4.06 2.60 -108.51
CA GLU A 185 5.47 2.57 -108.13
C GLU A 185 5.89 3.89 -107.48
N ILE A 186 6.46 3.82 -106.27
CA ILE A 186 7.09 4.98 -105.61
C ILE A 186 8.58 4.91 -105.91
N GLN A 187 9.15 5.92 -106.56
CA GLN A 187 10.56 5.92 -106.98
C GLN A 187 11.26 7.24 -106.61
N ARG A 188 12.43 7.11 -105.99
CA ARG A 188 13.32 8.23 -105.68
C ARG A 188 14.14 8.58 -106.91
N HIS A 189 14.02 9.82 -107.38
CA HIS A 189 14.77 10.33 -108.52
C HIS A 189 15.97 11.14 -108.06
N TYR A 190 17.15 10.76 -108.55
CA TYR A 190 18.41 11.46 -108.33
C TYR A 190 18.69 12.41 -109.51
N GLN A 191 18.71 13.73 -109.25
CA GLN A 191 18.82 14.80 -110.26
C GLN A 191 20.05 15.70 -109.99
N PRO A 192 21.26 15.31 -110.45
CA PRO A 192 22.53 15.94 -110.03
C PRO A 192 22.88 17.27 -110.74
N SER A 193 21.92 17.99 -111.34
CA SER A 193 22.24 19.06 -112.31
C SER A 193 21.41 20.35 -112.24
N SER A 194 20.30 20.40 -111.48
CA SER A 194 19.32 21.50 -111.55
C SER A 194 19.87 22.88 -111.14
N LYS A 195 20.40 23.01 -109.91
CA LYS A 195 20.85 24.32 -109.36
C LYS A 195 22.05 24.95 -110.10
N LEU A 196 22.90 24.17 -110.77
CA LEU A 196 24.07 24.72 -111.48
C LEU A 196 23.70 25.44 -112.78
N SER A 197 22.65 24.97 -113.48
CA SER A 197 22.11 25.66 -114.67
C SER A 197 21.48 27.00 -114.28
N GLU A 198 20.81 27.05 -113.14
CA GLU A 198 20.11 28.24 -112.63
C GLU A 198 21.08 29.32 -112.12
N LEU A 199 22.20 28.92 -111.48
CA LEU A 199 23.27 29.84 -111.08
C LEU A 199 23.89 30.55 -112.31
N ASN A 200 24.22 29.81 -113.37
CA ASN A 200 24.77 30.38 -114.59
C ASN A 200 23.80 31.36 -115.27
N ALA A 201 22.51 31.00 -115.35
CA ALA A 201 21.47 31.89 -115.89
C ALA A 201 21.30 33.19 -115.08
N ASN A 202 21.47 33.13 -113.75
CA ASN A 202 21.39 34.31 -112.89
C ASN A 202 22.66 35.19 -112.96
N ILE A 203 23.84 34.61 -113.21
CA ILE A 203 25.07 35.36 -113.49
C ILE A 203 24.94 36.16 -114.81
N GLU A 204 24.42 35.55 -115.88
CA GLU A 204 24.16 36.28 -117.15
C GLU A 204 23.14 37.42 -116.98
N ARG A 205 22.09 37.23 -116.17
CA ARG A 205 21.14 38.30 -115.82
C ARG A 205 21.82 39.42 -115.05
N GLY A 206 22.67 39.09 -114.08
CA GLY A 206 23.40 40.04 -113.24
C GLY A 206 24.31 41.00 -114.03
N MET A 207 24.80 40.59 -115.20
CA MET A 207 25.65 41.41 -116.08
C MET A 207 24.88 42.45 -116.91
N LYS A 208 23.54 42.47 -116.88
CA LYS A 208 22.70 43.40 -117.67
C LYS A 208 21.91 44.42 -116.83
N VAL A 209 22.18 44.54 -115.54
CA VAL A 209 21.46 45.44 -114.63
C VAL A 209 22.14 46.83 -114.56
N PRO A 210 21.46 47.94 -114.90
CA PRO A 210 22.05 49.29 -114.83
C PRO A 210 22.41 49.73 -113.39
N PRO A 211 23.42 50.60 -113.19
CA PRO A 211 23.99 50.86 -111.86
C PRO A 211 23.03 51.35 -110.77
N HIS A 212 22.01 52.14 -111.14
CA HIS A 212 21.15 52.87 -110.19
C HIS A 212 20.11 52.01 -109.44
N SER A 213 19.98 50.71 -109.75
CA SER A 213 18.97 49.84 -109.10
C SER A 213 19.49 49.05 -107.90
N LYS A 214 20.82 48.85 -107.76
CA LYS A 214 21.39 48.10 -106.63
C LYS A 214 21.20 48.82 -105.29
N GLU A 215 21.34 50.13 -105.27
CA GLU A 215 21.27 50.95 -104.05
C GLU A 215 19.90 50.88 -103.35
N ILE A 216 18.81 50.76 -104.12
CA ILE A 216 17.45 50.64 -103.60
C ILE A 216 17.22 49.27 -102.95
N ILE A 217 17.76 48.20 -103.54
CA ILE A 217 17.66 46.83 -102.99
C ILE A 217 18.46 46.74 -101.69
N PHE A 218 19.71 47.22 -101.67
CA PHE A 218 20.53 47.24 -100.45
C PHE A 218 19.84 48.00 -99.29
N LYS A 219 19.23 49.16 -99.56
CA LYS A 219 18.48 49.93 -98.54
C LYS A 219 17.22 49.23 -98.02
N LEU A 220 16.58 48.41 -98.86
CA LEU A 220 15.45 47.57 -98.45
C LEU A 220 15.90 46.38 -97.58
N GLU A 221 16.97 45.70 -97.99
CA GLU A 221 17.58 44.60 -97.22
C GLU A 221 18.10 45.10 -95.86
N GLU A 222 18.81 46.23 -95.84
CA GLU A 222 19.31 46.90 -94.63
C GLU A 222 18.15 47.27 -93.68
N SER A 223 17.06 47.85 -94.19
CA SER A 223 15.87 48.18 -93.37
C SER A 223 15.13 46.93 -92.86
N VAL A 224 15.17 45.81 -93.58
CA VAL A 224 14.58 44.53 -93.12
C VAL A 224 15.46 43.89 -92.05
N VAL A 225 16.78 43.87 -92.24
CA VAL A 225 17.75 43.39 -91.24
C VAL A 225 17.67 44.24 -89.96
N GLU A 226 17.58 45.57 -90.07
CA GLU A 226 17.38 46.47 -88.93
C GLU A 226 16.08 46.15 -88.16
N LYS A 227 14.98 45.88 -88.87
CA LYS A 227 13.69 45.49 -88.25
C LYS A 227 13.81 44.14 -87.53
N PHE A 228 14.45 43.13 -88.14
CA PHE A 228 14.69 41.85 -87.47
C PHE A 228 15.61 41.98 -86.26
N ALA A 229 16.68 42.78 -86.33
CA ALA A 229 17.58 43.04 -85.22
C ALA A 229 16.86 43.75 -84.05
N ASN A 230 15.96 44.70 -84.34
CA ASN A 230 15.14 45.37 -83.34
C ASN A 230 14.10 44.42 -82.70
N VAL A 231 13.45 43.55 -83.49
CA VAL A 231 12.54 42.52 -82.98
C VAL A 231 13.27 41.52 -82.09
N GLU A 232 14.44 41.04 -82.50
CA GLU A 232 15.25 40.10 -81.70
C GLU A 232 15.78 40.76 -80.43
N LYS A 233 16.28 42.00 -80.50
CA LYS A 233 16.66 42.78 -79.33
C LYS A 233 15.51 42.88 -78.34
N LYS A 234 14.30 43.24 -78.79
CA LYS A 234 13.10 43.25 -77.94
C LYS A 234 12.80 41.86 -77.37
N ARG A 235 12.86 40.80 -78.17
CA ARG A 235 12.66 39.41 -77.69
C ARG A 235 13.63 39.04 -76.57
N THR A 236 14.90 39.45 -76.65
CA THR A 236 15.86 39.22 -75.56
C THR A 236 15.52 40.02 -74.30
N GLU A 237 14.98 41.23 -74.42
CA GLU A 237 14.60 42.05 -73.26
C GLU A 237 13.32 41.55 -72.59
N ASP A 238 12.30 41.21 -73.39
CA ASP A 238 11.08 40.55 -72.92
C ASP A 238 11.40 39.21 -72.22
N ASN A 239 12.47 38.51 -72.63
CA ASN A 239 12.98 37.33 -71.93
C ASN A 239 13.68 37.66 -70.59
N ARG A 240 14.50 38.72 -70.53
CA ARG A 240 15.19 39.15 -69.29
C ARG A 240 14.19 39.57 -68.22
N GLU A 241 13.19 40.38 -68.57
CA GLU A 241 12.17 40.81 -67.61
C GLU A 241 11.27 39.64 -67.17
N ARG A 242 10.92 38.69 -68.06
CA ARG A 242 10.28 37.42 -67.62
C ARG A 242 11.14 36.67 -66.61
N GLN A 243 12.41 36.38 -66.94
CA GLN A 243 13.30 35.65 -66.03
C GLN A 243 13.46 36.33 -64.67
N LYS A 244 13.48 37.66 -64.64
CA LYS A 244 13.51 38.46 -63.41
C LYS A 244 12.21 38.34 -62.61
N ILE A 245 11.04 38.42 -63.26
CA ILE A 245 9.73 38.21 -62.64
C ILE A 245 9.61 36.78 -62.09
N ASP A 246 10.05 35.77 -62.84
CA ASP A 246 10.03 34.36 -62.43
C ASP A 246 10.94 34.13 -61.21
N ASN A 247 12.16 34.70 -61.21
CA ASN A 247 13.06 34.66 -60.05
C ASN A 247 12.45 35.36 -58.83
N GLU A 248 11.90 36.56 -58.99
CA GLU A 248 11.21 37.28 -57.92
C GLU A 248 9.99 36.52 -57.37
N LEU A 249 9.28 35.78 -58.23
CA LEU A 249 8.14 34.94 -57.85
C LEU A 249 8.62 33.70 -57.09
N ASN A 250 9.67 33.03 -57.55
CA ASN A 250 10.27 31.87 -56.88
C ASN A 250 10.78 32.22 -55.47
N GLU A 251 11.46 33.36 -55.29
CA GLU A 251 11.86 33.84 -53.97
C GLU A 251 10.65 34.10 -53.05
N LYS A 252 9.58 34.71 -53.57
CA LYS A 252 8.33 34.93 -52.81
C LYS A 252 7.65 33.60 -52.44
N ILE A 253 7.71 32.59 -53.32
CA ILE A 253 7.20 31.23 -53.07
C ILE A 253 8.03 30.52 -51.99
N HIS A 254 9.37 30.47 -52.13
CA HIS A 254 10.26 29.84 -51.15
C HIS A 254 10.13 30.49 -49.77
N HIS A 255 10.07 31.82 -49.70
CA HIS A 255 9.85 32.55 -48.45
C HIS A 255 8.47 32.25 -47.82
N THR A 256 7.45 31.97 -48.64
CA THR A 256 6.11 31.58 -48.17
C THR A 256 6.09 30.14 -47.66
N ILE A 257 6.76 29.21 -48.35
CA ILE A 257 6.90 27.80 -47.93
C ILE A 257 7.64 27.74 -46.59
N ALA A 258 8.79 28.41 -46.46
CA ALA A 258 9.55 28.43 -45.20
C ALA A 258 8.75 28.96 -44.00
N LYS A 259 7.84 29.93 -44.23
CA LYS A 259 6.90 30.42 -43.22
C LYS A 259 5.81 29.42 -42.87
N LEU A 260 5.28 28.68 -43.85
CA LEU A 260 4.32 27.61 -43.61
C LEU A 260 4.95 26.47 -42.81
N ASP A 261 6.19 26.09 -43.12
CA ASP A 261 6.94 25.08 -42.36
C ASP A 261 7.22 25.54 -40.93
N GLN A 262 7.60 26.81 -40.73
CA GLN A 262 7.73 27.39 -39.38
C GLN A 262 6.41 27.32 -38.61
N HIS A 263 5.30 27.79 -39.20
CA HIS A 263 3.98 27.74 -38.55
C HIS A 263 3.53 26.30 -38.24
N ALA A 264 3.82 25.34 -39.11
CA ALA A 264 3.50 23.92 -38.90
C ALA A 264 4.25 23.35 -37.68
N ASN A 265 5.54 23.68 -37.54
CA ASN A 265 6.33 23.31 -36.36
C ASN A 265 5.79 23.99 -35.08
N GLU A 266 5.49 25.28 -35.12
CA GLU A 266 4.91 26.02 -33.99
C GLU A 266 3.54 25.46 -33.57
N ILE A 267 2.70 25.04 -34.52
CA ILE A 267 1.41 24.37 -34.24
C ILE A 267 1.64 23.02 -33.55
N ASN A 268 2.61 22.22 -34.01
CA ASN A 268 2.93 20.92 -33.41
C ASN A 268 3.47 21.07 -31.98
N ASP A 269 4.39 22.02 -31.75
CA ASP A 269 4.89 22.32 -30.40
C ASP A 269 3.79 22.82 -29.47
N ASN A 270 2.89 23.70 -29.96
CA ASN A 270 1.76 24.16 -29.17
C ASN A 270 0.77 23.02 -28.85
N LYS A 271 0.52 22.09 -29.78
CA LYS A 271 -0.25 20.86 -29.52
C LYS A 271 0.40 20.03 -28.40
N ASN A 272 1.70 19.74 -28.49
CA ASN A 272 2.44 18.95 -27.49
C ASN A 272 2.42 19.62 -26.11
N ARG A 273 2.52 20.95 -26.06
CA ARG A 273 2.42 21.75 -24.82
C ARG A 273 1.01 21.76 -24.22
N ILE A 274 -0.04 21.74 -25.06
CA ILE A 274 -1.44 21.62 -24.61
C ILE A 274 -1.70 20.23 -24.05
N GLU A 275 -1.27 19.17 -24.75
CA GLU A 275 -1.43 17.78 -24.30
C GLU A 275 -0.73 17.52 -22.97
N THR A 276 0.52 18.00 -22.81
CA THR A 276 1.28 17.92 -21.56
C THR A 276 0.56 18.65 -20.41
N LYS A 277 -0.04 19.83 -20.68
CA LYS A 277 -0.82 20.57 -19.69
C LYS A 277 -2.11 19.86 -19.31
N ASN A 278 -2.84 19.30 -20.28
CA ASN A 278 -4.09 18.57 -20.04
C ASN A 278 -3.84 17.34 -19.17
N ASN A 279 -2.81 16.55 -19.48
CA ASN A 279 -2.41 15.38 -18.68
C ASN A 279 -2.01 15.78 -17.24
N THR A 280 -1.31 16.92 -17.09
CA THR A 280 -0.97 17.48 -15.77
C THR A 280 -2.21 17.92 -14.99
N ILE A 281 -3.18 18.56 -15.65
CA ILE A 281 -4.44 19.01 -15.05
C ILE A 281 -5.28 17.80 -14.60
N GLN A 282 -5.39 16.76 -15.44
CA GLN A 282 -6.11 15.53 -15.12
C GLN A 282 -5.53 14.84 -13.88
N SER A 283 -4.21 14.65 -13.82
CA SER A 283 -3.52 14.08 -12.66
C SER A 283 -3.76 14.88 -11.37
N ASN A 284 -3.71 16.22 -11.46
CA ASN A 284 -4.02 17.10 -10.32
C ASN A 284 -5.49 16.97 -9.86
N ILE A 285 -6.45 16.82 -10.78
CA ILE A 285 -7.87 16.59 -10.46
C ILE A 285 -8.08 15.25 -9.75
N GLU A 286 -7.43 14.18 -10.21
CA GLU A 286 -7.53 12.84 -9.62
C GLU A 286 -6.90 12.77 -8.22
N ASN A 287 -5.73 13.39 -8.04
CA ASN A 287 -5.13 13.57 -6.72
C ASN A 287 -6.05 14.38 -5.79
N ASN A 288 -6.57 15.53 -6.24
CA ASN A 288 -7.43 16.38 -5.42
C ASN A 288 -8.73 15.67 -5.04
N LYS A 289 -9.33 14.91 -5.96
CA LYS A 289 -10.48 14.03 -5.66
C LYS A 289 -10.14 13.03 -4.56
N THR A 290 -9.01 12.35 -4.66
CA THR A 290 -8.54 11.37 -3.66
C THR A 290 -8.34 12.01 -2.29
N GLN A 291 -7.76 13.22 -2.23
CA GLN A 291 -7.60 13.98 -0.99
C GLN A 291 -8.95 14.42 -0.39
N ILE A 292 -9.92 14.81 -1.22
CA ILE A 292 -11.28 15.17 -0.78
C ILE A 292 -12.00 13.94 -0.19
N ASP A 293 -11.94 12.79 -0.85
CA ASP A 293 -12.58 11.55 -0.37
C ASP A 293 -11.92 11.05 0.95
N ASN A 294 -10.59 11.17 1.08
CA ASN A 294 -9.88 10.92 2.35
C ASN A 294 -10.31 11.88 3.46
N ASN A 295 -10.38 13.19 3.18
CA ASN A 295 -10.83 14.19 4.17
C ASN A 295 -12.27 13.96 4.61
N LYS A 296 -13.16 13.57 3.69
CA LYS A 296 -14.55 13.18 3.98
C LYS A 296 -14.62 11.97 4.92
N SER A 297 -13.76 10.97 4.73
CA SER A 297 -13.64 9.82 5.64
C SER A 297 -13.19 10.26 7.05
N ASN A 298 -12.11 11.05 7.13
CA ASN A 298 -11.58 11.58 8.39
C ASN A 298 -12.60 12.43 9.17
N ILE A 299 -13.39 13.26 8.47
CA ILE A 299 -14.50 14.04 9.06
C ILE A 299 -15.57 13.11 9.63
N SER A 300 -15.90 12.01 8.95
CA SER A 300 -16.88 11.03 9.45
C SER A 300 -16.38 10.28 10.69
N ILE A 301 -15.09 9.92 10.74
CA ILE A 301 -14.45 9.30 11.90
C ILE A 301 -14.48 10.28 13.09
N ASN A 302 -14.07 11.53 12.88
CA ASN A 302 -14.07 12.55 13.92
C ASN A 302 -15.49 12.85 14.45
N LYS A 303 -16.50 12.88 13.58
CA LYS A 303 -17.91 13.02 13.98
C LYS A 303 -18.35 11.88 14.93
N ASN A 304 -17.96 10.64 14.64
CA ASN A 304 -18.28 9.50 15.48
C ASN A 304 -17.54 9.56 16.83
N ASN A 305 -16.24 9.89 16.82
CA ASN A 305 -15.44 10.05 18.05
C ASN A 305 -16.02 11.15 18.97
N ILE A 306 -16.47 12.28 18.40
CA ILE A 306 -17.15 13.36 19.13
C ILE A 306 -18.47 12.88 19.75
N ALA A 307 -19.22 12.01 19.06
CA ALA A 307 -20.45 11.43 19.58
C ALA A 307 -20.20 10.45 20.75
N THR A 308 -19.15 9.61 20.66
CA THR A 308 -18.71 8.73 21.75
C THR A 308 -18.30 9.56 22.97
N ASN A 309 -17.37 10.49 22.81
CA ASN A 309 -16.89 11.35 23.90
C ASN A 309 -18.04 12.13 24.58
N LYS A 310 -19.06 12.57 23.82
CA LYS A 310 -20.26 13.21 24.37
C LYS A 310 -21.04 12.27 25.30
N ASN A 311 -21.18 11.00 24.96
CA ASN A 311 -21.86 10.01 25.80
C ASN A 311 -21.02 9.69 27.05
N ASP A 312 -19.70 9.54 26.91
CA ASP A 312 -18.80 9.29 28.04
C ASP A 312 -18.83 10.44 29.05
N ILE A 313 -18.92 11.69 28.59
CA ILE A 313 -19.11 12.87 29.45
C ILE A 313 -20.45 12.83 30.21
N ILE A 314 -21.51 12.29 29.60
CA ILE A 314 -22.83 12.12 30.25
C ILE A 314 -22.77 11.01 31.32
N THR A 315 -22.11 9.90 31.05
CA THR A 315 -21.86 8.82 32.02
C THR A 315 -21.05 9.33 33.21
N ASN A 316 -19.88 9.93 32.95
CA ASN A 316 -19.00 10.50 33.99
C ASN A 316 -19.74 11.54 34.85
N LYS A 317 -20.58 12.41 34.25
CA LYS A 317 -21.40 13.37 34.99
C LYS A 317 -22.42 12.69 35.92
N THR A 318 -22.95 11.54 35.52
CA THR A 318 -23.89 10.75 36.31
C THR A 318 -23.18 10.11 37.51
N ASP A 319 -22.02 9.48 37.27
CA ASP A 319 -21.21 8.84 38.32
C ASP A 319 -20.68 9.86 39.34
N ILE A 320 -20.31 11.07 38.90
CA ILE A 320 -19.92 12.17 39.79
C ILE A 320 -21.07 12.57 40.73
N ASN A 321 -22.32 12.60 40.25
CA ASN A 321 -23.49 12.89 41.09
C ASN A 321 -23.74 11.76 42.11
N ILE A 322 -23.70 10.49 41.67
CA ILE A 322 -23.84 9.32 42.56
C ILE A 322 -22.78 9.35 43.67
N ASN A 323 -21.52 9.65 43.32
CA ASN A 323 -20.44 9.77 44.29
C ASN A 323 -20.62 10.94 45.26
N LYS A 324 -21.11 12.10 44.79
CA LYS A 324 -21.46 13.24 45.65
C LYS A 324 -22.52 12.87 46.69
N ASP A 325 -23.58 12.18 46.28
CA ASP A 325 -24.67 11.78 47.16
C ASP A 325 -24.23 10.70 48.17
N ASN A 326 -23.39 9.75 47.74
CA ASN A 326 -22.73 8.78 48.62
C ASN A 326 -21.83 9.44 49.67
N ILE A 327 -21.05 10.46 49.29
CA ILE A 327 -20.24 11.26 50.22
C ILE A 327 -21.13 11.98 51.23
N THR A 328 -22.25 12.57 50.81
CA THR A 328 -23.22 13.21 51.72
C THR A 328 -23.86 12.20 52.68
N SER A 329 -24.26 11.02 52.19
CA SER A 329 -24.78 9.92 53.01
C SER A 329 -23.78 9.46 54.08
N ASN A 330 -22.52 9.27 53.70
CA ASN A 330 -21.46 8.87 54.63
C ASN A 330 -21.13 9.97 55.65
N ARG A 331 -21.13 11.26 55.25
CA ARG A 331 -20.97 12.39 56.18
C ARG A 331 -22.06 12.41 57.25
N ASN A 332 -23.31 12.15 56.87
CA ASN A 332 -24.42 12.10 57.81
C ASN A 332 -24.26 10.94 58.81
N LYS A 333 -23.89 9.74 58.35
CA LYS A 333 -23.59 8.59 59.23
C LYS A 333 -22.45 8.88 60.22
N ILE A 334 -21.39 9.56 59.78
CA ILE A 334 -20.27 9.97 60.64
C ILE A 334 -20.75 10.95 61.73
N ASN A 335 -21.62 11.90 61.39
CA ASN A 335 -22.21 12.84 62.37
C ASN A 335 -23.09 12.12 63.40
N THR A 336 -23.89 11.14 62.98
CA THR A 336 -24.69 10.28 63.89
C THR A 336 -23.77 9.51 64.83
N ASN A 337 -22.80 8.76 64.31
CA ASN A 337 -21.84 8.00 65.12
C ASN A 337 -21.08 8.90 66.12
N SER A 338 -20.72 10.12 65.73
CA SER A 338 -20.07 11.09 66.62
C SER A 338 -20.98 11.53 67.77
N SER A 339 -22.28 11.68 67.51
CA SER A 339 -23.30 12.01 68.51
C SER A 339 -23.53 10.82 69.46
N ASP A 340 -23.60 9.60 68.94
CA ASP A 340 -23.78 8.38 69.73
C ASP A 340 -22.57 8.09 70.62
N ILE A 341 -21.35 8.31 70.12
CA ILE A 341 -20.11 8.22 70.91
C ILE A 341 -20.13 9.25 72.05
N LYS A 342 -20.62 10.47 71.80
CA LYS A 342 -20.78 11.49 72.86
C LYS A 342 -21.81 11.06 73.90
N ALA A 343 -22.97 10.56 73.49
CA ALA A 343 -24.00 10.06 74.40
C ALA A 343 -23.49 8.89 75.27
N ASN A 344 -22.80 7.93 74.64
CA ASN A 344 -22.18 6.81 75.35
C ASN A 344 -21.09 7.25 76.34
N LYS A 345 -20.32 8.30 76.03
CA LYS A 345 -19.32 8.87 76.96
C LYS A 345 -19.98 9.42 78.23
N GLU A 346 -21.09 10.16 78.11
CA GLU A 346 -21.82 10.67 79.27
C GLU A 346 -22.51 9.54 80.04
N ASN A 347 -23.09 8.54 79.36
CA ASN A 347 -23.65 7.35 80.01
C ASN A 347 -22.59 6.58 80.83
N ILE A 348 -21.37 6.42 80.30
CA ILE A 348 -20.25 5.80 81.02
C ILE A 348 -19.84 6.64 82.24
N LYS A 349 -19.84 7.97 82.13
CA LYS A 349 -19.57 8.89 83.24
C LYS A 349 -20.63 8.74 84.35
N THR A 350 -21.91 8.78 84.02
CA THR A 350 -23.00 8.59 85.00
C THR A 350 -22.98 7.19 85.62
N ASN A 351 -22.67 6.15 84.86
CA ASN A 351 -22.50 4.80 85.40
C ASN A 351 -21.31 4.72 86.38
N LYS A 352 -20.19 5.41 86.09
CA LYS A 352 -19.06 5.50 87.02
C LYS A 352 -19.46 6.25 88.30
N GLU A 353 -20.11 7.41 88.18
CA GLU A 353 -20.61 8.20 89.32
C GLU A 353 -21.56 7.37 90.21
N GLY A 354 -22.44 6.56 89.60
CA GLY A 354 -23.31 5.62 90.32
C GLY A 354 -22.56 4.50 91.03
N ILE A 355 -21.54 3.89 90.39
CA ILE A 355 -20.71 2.84 90.99
C ILE A 355 -19.88 3.40 92.16
N ASP A 356 -19.27 4.58 91.99
CA ASP A 356 -18.50 5.25 93.04
C ASP A 356 -19.41 5.57 94.25
N ASN A 357 -20.64 6.08 94.00
CA ASN A 357 -21.63 6.34 95.06
C ASN A 357 -22.07 5.05 95.79
N ILE A 358 -22.31 3.96 95.06
CA ILE A 358 -22.64 2.65 95.66
C ILE A 358 -21.49 2.15 96.54
N LYS A 359 -20.24 2.29 96.09
CA LYS A 359 -19.05 1.93 96.87
C LYS A 359 -18.95 2.78 98.14
N GLU A 360 -19.06 4.10 98.02
CA GLU A 360 -18.98 5.03 99.16
C GLU A 360 -20.09 4.77 100.18
N LYS A 361 -21.35 4.73 99.74
CA LYS A 361 -22.54 4.65 100.60
C LYS A 361 -22.77 3.28 101.22
N TYR A 362 -22.41 2.20 100.53
CA TYR A 362 -22.61 0.85 101.05
C TYR A 362 -21.28 0.23 101.50
N ILE A 363 -20.29 0.04 100.63
CA ILE A 363 -19.09 -0.73 100.99
C ILE A 363 -18.22 -0.03 102.05
N ASP A 364 -18.02 1.28 101.89
CA ASP A 364 -17.09 2.05 102.74
C ASP A 364 -17.79 2.70 103.94
N ASN A 365 -19.01 3.24 103.79
CA ASN A 365 -19.73 3.98 104.84
C ASN A 365 -21.23 3.61 104.95
N LEU A 366 -21.58 2.34 105.16
CA LEU A 366 -22.98 1.97 105.44
C LEU A 366 -23.45 2.62 106.73
N ASN A 367 -24.39 3.56 106.63
CA ASN A 367 -25.04 4.16 107.79
C ASN A 367 -26.07 3.17 108.38
N ILE A 368 -25.80 2.71 109.60
CA ILE A 368 -26.73 1.93 110.42
C ILE A 368 -27.05 2.76 111.67
N ASN A 369 -28.32 3.16 111.82
CA ASN A 369 -28.83 3.90 112.98
C ASN A 369 -28.02 5.17 113.34
N GLY A 370 -27.44 5.87 112.35
CA GLY A 370 -26.63 7.07 112.54
C GLY A 370 -25.12 6.82 112.62
N SER A 371 -24.67 5.56 112.68
CA SER A 371 -23.26 5.17 112.69
C SER A 371 -22.82 4.71 111.31
N ASN A 372 -21.78 5.34 110.74
CA ASN A 372 -21.17 4.89 109.48
C ASN A 372 -20.23 3.71 109.74
N LEU A 373 -20.40 2.63 108.97
CA LEU A 373 -19.69 1.37 109.14
C LEU A 373 -19.28 0.78 107.79
N SER A 374 -17.99 0.50 107.58
CA SER A 374 -17.57 -0.27 106.41
C SER A 374 -17.94 -1.74 106.59
N LEU A 375 -18.71 -2.32 105.65
CA LEU A 375 -19.05 -3.75 105.71
C LEU A 375 -17.80 -4.63 105.69
N LYS A 376 -16.74 -4.22 104.97
CA LYS A 376 -15.49 -4.98 104.92
C LYS A 376 -14.88 -5.14 106.32
N ASN A 377 -14.85 -4.06 107.09
CA ASN A 377 -14.34 -4.08 108.45
C ASN A 377 -15.30 -4.83 109.38
N HIS A 378 -16.62 -4.59 109.26
CA HIS A 378 -17.63 -5.26 110.07
C HIS A 378 -17.64 -6.78 109.91
N PHE A 379 -17.62 -7.30 108.68
CA PHE A 379 -17.55 -8.75 108.44
C PHE A 379 -16.22 -9.36 108.93
N SER A 380 -15.11 -8.61 108.86
CA SER A 380 -13.83 -9.03 109.44
C SER A 380 -13.93 -9.14 110.97
N THR A 381 -14.54 -8.16 111.65
CA THR A 381 -14.79 -8.18 113.09
C THR A 381 -15.72 -9.33 113.48
N LEU A 382 -16.88 -9.48 112.84
CA LEU A 382 -17.83 -10.56 113.10
C LEU A 382 -17.20 -11.95 112.92
N TYR A 383 -16.33 -12.13 111.92
CA TYR A 383 -15.62 -13.39 111.70
C TYR A 383 -14.66 -13.71 112.87
N ILE A 384 -13.94 -12.70 113.36
CA ILE A 384 -13.03 -12.82 114.51
C ILE A 384 -13.83 -13.10 115.79
N GLU A 385 -14.87 -12.32 116.08
CA GLU A 385 -15.76 -12.50 117.25
C GLU A 385 -16.39 -13.90 117.26
N GLN A 386 -16.92 -14.36 116.13
CA GLN A 386 -17.47 -15.72 116.02
C GLN A 386 -16.39 -16.80 116.16
N SER A 387 -15.12 -16.51 115.81
CA SER A 387 -13.99 -17.41 116.07
C SER A 387 -13.67 -17.50 117.56
N VAL A 388 -13.60 -16.36 118.25
CA VAL A 388 -13.38 -16.29 119.72
C VAL A 388 -14.51 -16.99 120.47
N ALA A 389 -15.77 -16.67 120.19
CA ALA A 389 -16.92 -17.28 120.85
C ALA A 389 -17.01 -18.80 120.65
N ARG A 390 -16.55 -19.33 119.49
CA ARG A 390 -16.43 -20.78 119.27
C ARG A 390 -15.35 -21.43 120.15
N ASN A 391 -14.24 -20.74 120.39
CA ASN A 391 -13.18 -21.22 121.28
C ASN A 391 -13.64 -21.16 122.74
N GLU A 392 -14.21 -20.03 123.19
CA GLU A 392 -14.78 -19.89 124.54
C GLU A 392 -15.86 -20.94 124.83
N PHE A 393 -16.74 -21.22 123.86
CA PHE A 393 -17.74 -22.29 124.00
C PHE A 393 -17.12 -23.70 124.05
N LYS A 394 -16.05 -23.95 123.27
CA LYS A 394 -15.30 -25.20 123.31
C LYS A 394 -14.60 -25.40 124.67
N ASP A 395 -14.02 -24.34 125.22
CA ASP A 395 -13.33 -24.38 126.51
C ASP A 395 -14.33 -24.50 127.66
N LEU A 396 -15.47 -23.78 127.60
CA LEU A 396 -16.60 -23.97 128.52
C LEU A 396 -17.14 -25.42 128.49
N LYS A 397 -17.32 -26.00 127.30
CA LYS A 397 -17.72 -27.41 127.15
C LYS A 397 -16.68 -28.37 127.73
N THR A 398 -15.40 -28.09 127.52
CA THR A 398 -14.29 -28.90 128.05
C THR A 398 -14.27 -28.84 129.58
N ASN A 399 -14.40 -27.65 130.16
CA ASN A 399 -14.52 -27.43 131.59
C ASN A 399 -15.79 -28.09 132.17
N PHE A 400 -16.91 -28.09 131.45
CA PHE A 400 -18.15 -28.76 131.88
C PHE A 400 -18.01 -30.28 131.90
N GLU A 401 -17.41 -30.89 130.88
CA GLU A 401 -17.14 -32.34 130.88
C GLU A 401 -16.10 -32.74 131.95
N HIS A 402 -15.08 -31.91 132.21
CA HIS A 402 -14.19 -32.08 133.36
C HIS A 402 -14.92 -32.00 134.71
N PHE A 403 -15.76 -30.99 134.91
CA PHE A 403 -16.57 -30.83 136.12
C PHE A 403 -17.52 -32.01 136.34
N LYS A 404 -18.20 -32.45 135.29
CA LYS A 404 -19.08 -33.63 135.27
C LYS A 404 -18.33 -34.91 135.63
N SER A 405 -17.14 -35.11 135.08
CA SER A 405 -16.26 -36.25 135.37
C SER A 405 -15.75 -36.26 136.82
N ASP A 406 -15.23 -35.13 137.33
CA ASP A 406 -14.81 -35.03 138.74
C ASP A 406 -16.01 -35.20 139.70
N THR A 407 -17.16 -34.62 139.36
CA THR A 407 -18.40 -34.76 140.15
C THR A 407 -18.86 -36.22 140.22
N GLN A 408 -18.85 -36.96 139.10
CA GLN A 408 -19.16 -38.40 139.09
C GLN A 408 -18.14 -39.22 139.90
N ASN A 409 -16.85 -38.94 139.73
CA ASN A 409 -15.75 -39.58 140.50
C ASN A 409 -15.90 -39.32 142.02
N ARG A 410 -16.29 -38.10 142.41
CA ARG A 410 -16.54 -37.72 143.80
C ARG A 410 -17.79 -38.38 144.36
N PHE A 411 -18.90 -38.44 143.61
CA PHE A 411 -20.08 -39.21 144.04
C PHE A 411 -19.75 -40.68 144.25
N TYR A 412 -19.03 -41.33 143.33
CA TYR A 412 -18.60 -42.72 143.49
C TYR A 412 -17.69 -42.93 144.72
N LYS A 413 -16.75 -42.01 144.97
CA LYS A 413 -15.91 -42.03 146.18
C LYS A 413 -16.71 -41.81 147.46
N VAL A 414 -17.77 -40.99 147.45
CA VAL A 414 -18.68 -40.80 148.59
C VAL A 414 -19.52 -42.06 148.82
N GLU A 415 -20.12 -42.65 147.78
CA GLU A 415 -20.86 -43.91 147.93
C GLU A 415 -19.95 -45.05 148.44
N LYS A 416 -18.76 -45.25 147.85
CA LYS A 416 -17.85 -46.31 148.31
C LYS A 416 -17.46 -46.11 149.78
N ARG A 417 -17.18 -44.88 150.22
CA ARG A 417 -16.86 -44.58 151.63
C ARG A 417 -18.06 -44.78 152.56
N ALA A 418 -19.27 -44.44 152.12
CA ALA A 418 -20.50 -44.70 152.88
C ALA A 418 -20.75 -46.22 153.03
N ASN A 419 -20.62 -46.97 151.94
CA ASN A 419 -20.75 -48.44 151.94
C ASN A 419 -19.67 -49.09 152.81
N GLN A 420 -18.42 -48.60 152.76
CA GLN A 420 -17.32 -49.00 153.65
C GLN A 420 -17.65 -48.73 155.13
N GLY A 421 -18.23 -47.58 155.46
CA GLY A 421 -18.68 -47.25 156.82
C GLY A 421 -19.78 -48.19 157.32
N ILE A 422 -20.78 -48.49 156.48
CA ILE A 422 -21.86 -49.43 156.80
C ILE A 422 -21.32 -50.85 156.97
N ALA A 423 -20.40 -51.30 156.10
CA ALA A 423 -19.74 -52.59 156.22
C ALA A 423 -18.92 -52.69 157.52
N SER A 424 -18.20 -51.62 157.90
CA SER A 424 -17.49 -51.53 159.19
C SER A 424 -18.46 -51.68 160.37
N VAL A 425 -19.59 -50.96 160.39
CA VAL A 425 -20.58 -51.07 161.47
C VAL A 425 -21.22 -52.47 161.51
N ALA A 426 -21.54 -53.07 160.37
CA ALA A 426 -22.09 -54.44 160.29
C ALA A 426 -21.09 -55.51 160.77
N ALA A 427 -19.79 -55.30 160.52
CA ALA A 427 -18.73 -56.16 161.07
C ALA A 427 -18.66 -56.05 162.61
N MET A 428 -18.86 -54.84 163.15
CA MET A 428 -18.81 -54.56 164.59
C MET A 428 -20.07 -55.01 165.34
N SER A 429 -21.26 -54.92 164.72
CA SER A 429 -22.52 -55.37 165.34
C SER A 429 -22.60 -56.88 165.53
N ASN A 430 -21.94 -57.63 164.64
CA ASN A 430 -21.99 -59.10 164.60
C ASN A 430 -20.85 -59.76 165.40
N LEU A 431 -20.14 -59.00 166.26
CA LEU A 431 -19.06 -59.51 167.09
C LEU A 431 -19.59 -60.44 168.22
N PRO A 432 -19.23 -61.74 168.24
CA PRO A 432 -19.74 -62.69 169.24
C PRO A 432 -19.01 -62.55 170.58
N PHE A 433 -19.46 -61.63 171.43
CA PHE A 433 -18.99 -61.52 172.82
C PHE A 433 -19.66 -62.55 173.73
N THR A 434 -18.87 -63.24 174.55
CA THR A 434 -19.42 -64.18 175.56
C THR A 434 -19.81 -63.46 176.85
N ASP A 435 -20.89 -63.91 177.46
CA ASP A 435 -21.39 -63.42 178.76
C ASP A 435 -21.01 -64.34 179.95
N SER A 436 -20.05 -65.26 179.75
CA SER A 436 -19.48 -66.08 180.83
C SER A 436 -18.13 -65.57 181.38
N ALA A 437 -17.54 -64.54 180.79
CA ALA A 437 -16.17 -64.08 181.11
C ALA A 437 -16.10 -62.59 181.46
N THR A 438 -15.20 -62.22 182.37
CA THR A 438 -14.93 -60.83 182.78
C THR A 438 -14.33 -60.00 181.63
N PHE A 439 -13.57 -60.65 180.75
CA PHE A 439 -13.05 -60.07 179.51
C PHE A 439 -13.34 -61.03 178.35
N SER A 440 -13.77 -60.49 177.22
CA SER A 440 -14.02 -61.23 175.98
C SER A 440 -13.50 -60.42 174.80
N THR A 441 -12.87 -61.06 173.83
CA THR A 441 -12.48 -60.45 172.55
C THR A 441 -13.12 -61.21 171.40
N ALA A 442 -13.44 -60.49 170.34
CA ALA A 442 -14.13 -61.00 169.17
C ALA A 442 -13.54 -60.40 167.88
N ILE A 443 -13.63 -61.15 166.79
CA ILE A 443 -13.33 -60.71 165.42
C ILE A 443 -14.58 -61.00 164.58
N GLY A 444 -14.91 -60.10 163.66
CA GLY A 444 -16.10 -60.19 162.81
C GLY A 444 -15.83 -59.61 161.42
N ILE A 445 -16.61 -60.04 160.43
CA ILE A 445 -16.54 -59.51 159.07
C ILE A 445 -17.92 -59.01 158.66
N GLY A 446 -17.93 -57.89 157.93
CA GLY A 446 -19.14 -57.24 157.44
C GLY A 446 -18.99 -56.91 155.98
N ASN A 447 -20.03 -57.20 155.19
CA ASN A 447 -20.12 -56.82 153.79
C ASN A 447 -21.39 -55.99 153.58
N TYR A 448 -21.29 -54.93 152.79
CA TYR A 448 -22.42 -54.14 152.37
C TYR A 448 -22.17 -53.59 150.96
N ARG A 449 -23.02 -53.99 150.00
CA ARG A 449 -22.88 -53.68 148.57
C ARG A 449 -21.46 -54.02 148.06
N ASN A 450 -20.73 -53.03 147.56
CA ASN A 450 -19.39 -53.14 146.99
C ASN A 450 -18.26 -52.87 148.00
N ALA A 451 -18.54 -53.04 149.30
CA ALA A 451 -17.57 -52.78 150.36
C ALA A 451 -17.57 -53.89 151.43
N THR A 452 -16.40 -54.15 152.00
CA THR A 452 -16.18 -55.17 153.02
C THR A 452 -15.27 -54.60 154.12
N ALA A 453 -15.46 -55.03 155.35
CA ALA A 453 -14.69 -54.60 156.51
C ALA A 453 -14.41 -55.75 157.48
N LEU A 454 -13.29 -55.66 158.19
CA LEU A 454 -12.87 -56.55 159.27
C LEU A 454 -12.96 -55.79 160.59
N ALA A 455 -13.78 -56.27 161.52
CA ALA A 455 -13.89 -55.74 162.88
C ALA A 455 -13.10 -56.58 163.88
N TRP A 456 -12.53 -55.89 164.86
CA TRP A 456 -12.04 -56.45 166.11
C TRP A 456 -12.65 -55.69 167.28
N GLY A 457 -12.96 -56.38 168.36
CA GLY A 457 -13.48 -55.73 169.56
C GLY A 457 -13.20 -56.48 170.85
N MET A 458 -13.45 -55.78 171.94
CA MET A 458 -13.32 -56.25 173.31
C MET A 458 -14.55 -55.84 174.13
N GLN A 459 -14.98 -56.73 175.02
CA GLN A 459 -15.98 -56.50 176.05
C GLN A 459 -15.31 -56.72 177.40
N TYR A 460 -15.49 -55.76 178.32
CA TYR A 460 -15.12 -55.90 179.72
C TYR A 460 -16.37 -55.79 180.61
N ARG A 461 -16.56 -56.75 181.51
CA ARG A 461 -17.66 -56.77 182.47
C ARG A 461 -17.17 -56.20 183.80
N ILE A 462 -17.81 -55.13 184.27
CA ILE A 462 -17.48 -54.49 185.55
C ILE A 462 -18.20 -55.22 186.69
N ASN A 463 -19.47 -55.55 186.50
CA ASN A 463 -20.28 -56.42 187.35
C ASN A 463 -21.38 -57.08 186.49
N GLU A 464 -22.27 -57.88 187.09
CA GLU A 464 -23.30 -58.63 186.34
C GLU A 464 -24.23 -57.72 185.51
N ASN A 465 -24.48 -56.50 185.99
CA ASN A 465 -25.38 -55.52 185.37
C ASN A 465 -24.70 -54.55 184.38
N ILE A 466 -23.37 -54.37 184.43
CA ILE A 466 -22.66 -53.32 183.67
C ILE A 466 -21.53 -53.90 182.81
N LYS A 467 -21.64 -53.69 181.50
CA LYS A 467 -20.72 -54.19 180.46
C LYS A 467 -20.23 -53.03 179.62
N VAL A 468 -18.92 -52.89 179.44
CA VAL A 468 -18.29 -51.91 178.53
C VAL A 468 -17.82 -52.64 177.27
N ARG A 469 -18.07 -52.06 176.10
CA ARG A 469 -17.61 -52.56 174.79
C ARG A 469 -16.77 -51.50 174.09
N ALA A 470 -15.68 -51.93 173.47
CA ALA A 470 -14.88 -51.13 172.56
C ALA A 470 -14.57 -51.95 171.30
N SER A 471 -14.66 -51.34 170.13
CA SER A 471 -14.49 -52.01 168.84
C SER A 471 -13.92 -51.07 167.79
N THR A 472 -13.18 -51.65 166.85
CA THR A 472 -12.62 -50.99 165.67
C THR A 472 -12.89 -51.86 164.45
N ALA A 473 -13.08 -51.25 163.28
CA ALA A 473 -13.19 -51.96 162.02
C ALA A 473 -12.38 -51.27 160.93
N TRP A 474 -11.54 -52.06 160.27
CA TRP A 474 -10.73 -51.65 159.13
C TRP A 474 -11.42 -52.05 157.83
N ASN A 475 -11.42 -51.14 156.86
CA ASN A 475 -11.84 -51.40 155.49
C ASN A 475 -10.72 -50.92 154.53
N GLU A 476 -10.88 -51.14 153.23
CA GLU A 476 -9.86 -50.87 152.20
C GLU A 476 -9.34 -49.41 152.12
N SER A 477 -9.94 -48.46 152.85
CA SER A 477 -9.61 -47.03 152.69
C SER A 477 -9.67 -46.20 153.97
N ASN A 478 -10.24 -46.71 155.06
CA ASN A 478 -10.37 -46.04 156.36
C ASN A 478 -10.51 -47.08 157.50
N TRP A 479 -10.48 -46.58 158.73
CA TRP A 479 -10.91 -47.31 159.93
C TRP A 479 -12.06 -46.56 160.62
N VAL A 480 -12.86 -47.29 161.39
CA VAL A 480 -14.00 -46.77 162.18
C VAL A 480 -13.93 -47.40 163.56
N SER A 481 -14.05 -46.60 164.63
CA SER A 481 -14.09 -47.11 166.01
C SER A 481 -15.36 -46.67 166.73
N ALA A 482 -15.87 -47.55 167.60
CA ALA A 482 -17.01 -47.28 168.47
C ALA A 482 -16.81 -47.89 169.85
N GLY A 483 -17.24 -47.16 170.88
CA GLY A 483 -17.33 -47.64 172.26
C GLY A 483 -18.72 -47.41 172.82
N GLY A 484 -19.12 -48.20 173.81
CA GLY A 484 -20.43 -48.08 174.45
C GLY A 484 -20.51 -48.83 175.77
N VAL A 485 -21.48 -48.44 176.60
CA VAL A 485 -21.76 -49.07 177.89
C VAL A 485 -23.18 -49.64 177.84
N GLY A 486 -23.33 -50.93 178.14
CA GLY A 486 -24.60 -51.59 178.34
C GLY A 486 -24.89 -51.75 179.84
N ILE A 487 -26.10 -51.39 180.24
CA ILE A 487 -26.65 -51.63 181.57
C ILE A 487 -27.83 -52.59 181.42
N SER A 488 -27.93 -53.59 182.30
CA SER A 488 -29.02 -54.56 182.36
C SER A 488 -29.61 -54.57 183.77
N TRP A 489 -30.95 -54.57 183.85
CA TRP A 489 -31.75 -54.51 185.08
C TRP A 489 -32.74 -55.68 185.14
#